data_AF-A0A0G4EIM7-F1
#
_entry.id   AF-A0A0G4EIM7-F1
#
_cell.length_a   1.000
_cell.length_b   1.000
_cell.length_c   1.000
_cell.angle_alpha   90.00
_cell.angle_beta   90.00
_cell.angle_gamma   90.00
#
_symmetry.space_group_name_H-M   'P 1'
#
loop_
_entity.id
_entity.type
_entity.pdbx_description
1 polymer ?
#
loop_
_entity_poly.entity_id
_entity_poly.type
_entity_poly.pdbx_seq_one_letter_code
_entity_poly.pdbx_strand_id
1 'polypeptide(L)'
;MHRPSGADLMLRGALIPATPFGRSEICDSLRASSVGMLTDVRRWLKGLFATSSDASATVFAADVPQDVAPTVAEYVRSYSQLEALIDAHPTQFTAAVLLPILKRRLSVVVASIFGGLVEVPLPQLTQSVSIIVAITRRLFILERGGDWARWRPVLEMLYLLRGNRPLVLDDDDFGVCGSRAAFIGETEAVRQWKILSRGVPVSFRGQMIRLMGANMIFRRGANTSQYLLTPLDGPSPLFPNVFDPANPPTQLRDWTSPSYTSMVAFVLFSWLRNGDHIPCIKFWLSWRPASAASRRVKGLLAASPSKVAQRGAGAFVFDEKFSARVVRQGDPSSVPDGKIESRHRRLVVLGSGAMGEGHMAVIWLSDREGYYFRDVSIYSTEPAPHDKTRTVVMRVLGDQLGGKVWREERETDEAREATACAVM
;
A
#
# COMPACT_ATOMS: atom_id res chain seq x y z
N MET A 1 6.78 -28.11 -42.98
CA MET A 1 6.21 -26.78 -42.68
C MET A 1 7.34 -25.86 -42.28
N HIS A 2 7.65 -24.90 -43.15
CA HIS A 2 8.79 -23.98 -43.07
C HIS A 2 8.65 -22.96 -41.93
N ARG A 3 9.72 -22.77 -41.16
CA ARG A 3 9.96 -21.56 -40.35
C ARG A 3 10.91 -20.65 -41.14
N PRO A 4 10.66 -19.34 -41.23
CA PRO A 4 11.62 -18.42 -41.82
C PRO A 4 12.61 -17.92 -40.74
N SER A 5 13.89 -17.84 -41.14
CA SER A 5 14.97 -17.21 -40.38
C SER A 5 14.87 -15.69 -40.48
N GLY A 6 14.87 -15.01 -39.33
CA GLY A 6 15.00 -13.55 -39.24
C GLY A 6 16.45 -13.13 -39.44
N ALA A 7 16.67 -12.27 -40.42
CA ALA A 7 17.96 -11.73 -40.83
C ALA A 7 18.41 -10.56 -39.95
N ASP A 8 19.73 -10.44 -39.82
CA ASP A 8 20.51 -9.35 -39.26
C ASP A 8 20.14 -7.98 -39.84
N LEU A 9 20.07 -6.97 -38.97
CA LEU A 9 20.01 -5.57 -39.35
C LEU A 9 21.13 -4.81 -38.62
N MET A 10 22.26 -4.67 -39.33
CA MET A 10 23.36 -3.79 -38.95
C MET A 10 22.96 -2.32 -39.13
N LEU A 11 22.98 -1.55 -38.05
CA LEU A 11 22.90 -0.08 -38.08
C LEU A 11 24.30 0.51 -38.27
N ARG A 12 24.56 1.08 -39.44
CA ARG A 12 25.69 1.98 -39.71
C ARG A 12 25.38 3.37 -39.16
N GLY A 13 26.20 3.85 -38.23
CA GLY A 13 26.20 5.24 -37.77
C GLY A 13 26.94 6.14 -38.75
N ALA A 14 26.26 7.18 -39.23
CA ALA A 14 26.86 8.27 -40.00
C ALA A 14 27.10 9.48 -39.08
N LEU A 15 28.35 9.93 -39.03
CA LEU A 15 28.80 11.17 -38.39
C LEU A 15 28.32 12.38 -39.20
N ILE A 16 27.67 13.34 -38.53
CA ILE A 16 27.35 14.67 -39.07
C ILE A 16 28.23 15.69 -38.32
N PRO A 17 28.92 16.61 -39.02
CA PRO A 17 29.78 17.60 -38.38
C PRO A 17 28.97 18.75 -37.76
N ALA A 18 29.49 19.25 -36.64
CA ALA A 18 28.92 20.33 -35.84
C ALA A 18 29.08 21.70 -36.53
N THR A 19 28.01 22.50 -36.52
CA THR A 19 28.07 23.95 -36.76
C THR A 19 27.86 24.71 -35.44
N PRO A 20 28.62 25.79 -35.18
CA PRO A 20 28.47 26.60 -33.98
C PRO A 20 27.46 27.72 -34.24
N PHE A 21 26.31 27.68 -33.56
CA PHE A 21 25.36 28.82 -33.52
C PHE A 21 25.20 29.30 -32.09
N GLY A 22 25.34 30.62 -31.93
CA GLY A 22 25.42 31.35 -30.67
C GLY A 22 24.21 31.15 -29.76
N ARG A 23 24.51 30.84 -28.50
CA ARG A 23 23.59 30.92 -27.35
C ARG A 23 24.19 31.88 -26.34
N SER A 24 23.72 33.12 -26.33
CA SER A 24 23.98 34.02 -25.19
C SER A 24 22.86 35.02 -24.92
N GLU A 25 22.01 35.38 -25.90
CA GLU A 25 21.05 36.49 -25.69
C GLU A 25 19.61 36.06 -25.36
N ILE A 26 19.26 34.78 -25.49
CA ILE A 26 17.89 34.29 -25.20
C ILE A 26 17.72 33.89 -23.72
N CYS A 27 18.82 33.58 -23.00
CA CYS A 27 18.75 33.19 -21.59
C CYS A 27 18.54 34.37 -20.62
N ASP A 28 18.97 35.57 -20.99
CA ASP A 28 18.87 36.73 -20.10
C ASP A 28 17.49 37.41 -20.16
N SER A 29 16.83 37.36 -21.32
CA SER A 29 15.44 37.85 -21.48
C SER A 29 14.42 37.00 -20.70
N LEU A 30 14.59 35.67 -20.68
CA LEU A 30 13.74 34.77 -19.88
C LEU A 30 14.02 34.86 -18.36
N ARG A 31 15.22 35.27 -17.96
CA ARG A 31 15.57 35.52 -16.55
C ARG A 31 15.00 36.84 -16.04
N ALA A 32 15.05 37.91 -16.83
CA ALA A 32 14.50 39.21 -16.44
C ALA A 32 12.96 39.18 -16.31
N SER A 33 12.28 38.46 -17.21
CA SER A 33 10.82 38.28 -17.19
C SER A 33 10.34 37.45 -15.98
N SER A 34 11.06 36.39 -15.61
CA SER A 34 10.70 35.55 -14.44
C SER A 34 10.97 36.22 -13.09
N VAL A 35 12.00 37.06 -13.00
CA VAL A 35 12.29 37.84 -11.78
C VAL A 35 11.21 38.90 -11.53
N GLY A 36 10.77 39.62 -12.57
CA GLY A 36 9.69 40.60 -12.50
C GLY A 36 8.37 39.99 -12.02
N MET A 37 7.98 38.88 -12.66
CA MET A 37 6.79 38.11 -12.29
C MET A 37 6.85 37.62 -10.84
N LEU A 38 7.99 37.09 -10.39
CA LEU A 38 8.16 36.65 -9.00
C LEU A 38 8.07 37.82 -7.99
N THR A 39 8.60 39.00 -8.32
CA THR A 39 8.44 40.19 -7.48
C THR A 39 7.00 40.68 -7.43
N ASP A 40 6.26 40.62 -8.53
CA ASP A 40 4.86 41.04 -8.59
C ASP A 40 3.96 40.08 -7.84
N VAL A 41 4.18 38.76 -7.97
CA VAL A 41 3.47 37.75 -7.16
C VAL A 41 3.81 37.92 -5.67
N ARG A 42 5.06 38.19 -5.33
CA ARG A 42 5.46 38.39 -3.93
C ARG A 42 4.92 39.70 -3.36
N ARG A 43 4.79 40.75 -4.17
CA ARG A 43 4.15 42.03 -3.79
C ARG A 43 2.64 41.85 -3.64
N TRP A 44 2.01 41.09 -4.53
CA TRP A 44 0.60 40.71 -4.45
C TRP A 44 0.30 39.86 -3.20
N LEU A 45 1.10 38.82 -2.95
CA LEU A 45 1.01 38.02 -1.73
C LEU A 45 1.24 38.88 -0.48
N LYS A 46 2.23 39.78 -0.49
CA LYS A 46 2.42 40.75 0.60
C LYS A 46 1.22 41.68 0.78
N GLY A 47 0.55 42.08 -0.29
CA GLY A 47 -0.70 42.85 -0.25
C GLY A 47 -1.88 42.05 0.32
N LEU A 48 -1.99 40.76 -0.01
CA LEU A 48 -2.97 39.85 0.59
C LEU A 48 -2.73 39.64 2.09
N PHE A 49 -1.48 39.47 2.50
CA PHE A 49 -1.10 39.16 3.89
C PHE A 49 -0.81 40.40 4.76
N ALA A 50 -0.81 41.61 4.20
CA ALA A 50 -0.70 42.82 4.98
C ALA A 50 -2.03 43.06 5.70
N THR A 51 -2.04 42.88 7.02
CA THR A 51 -3.16 43.23 7.88
C THR A 51 -3.44 44.73 7.75
N SER A 52 -4.46 45.06 6.95
CA SER A 52 -5.28 46.28 6.95
C SER A 52 -4.84 47.38 7.93
N SER A 53 -4.01 48.33 7.47
CA SER A 53 -4.02 49.69 8.00
C SER A 53 -4.03 50.79 6.92
N ASP A 54 -3.77 50.48 5.65
CA ASP A 54 -3.85 51.45 4.54
C ASP A 54 -4.84 50.99 3.47
N ALA A 55 -6.04 51.58 3.51
CA ALA A 55 -7.22 51.17 2.74
C ALA A 55 -7.30 51.77 1.32
N SER A 56 -6.19 52.11 0.65
CA SER A 56 -6.27 52.91 -0.60
C SER A 56 -5.97 52.19 -1.93
N ALA A 57 -5.75 50.86 -1.94
CA ALA A 57 -5.50 50.15 -3.20
C ALA A 57 -6.15 48.76 -3.21
N THR A 58 -7.47 48.71 -3.39
CA THR A 58 -8.20 47.49 -3.71
C THR A 58 -7.87 47.04 -5.14
N VAL A 59 -6.91 46.12 -5.28
CA VAL A 59 -6.66 45.42 -6.55
C VAL A 59 -7.85 44.51 -6.84
N PHE A 60 -8.49 44.66 -8.01
CA PHE A 60 -9.64 43.83 -8.35
C PHE A 60 -9.20 42.41 -8.68
N ALA A 61 -10.04 41.44 -8.34
CA ALA A 61 -9.86 40.03 -8.68
C ALA A 61 -9.62 39.77 -10.17
N ALA A 62 -10.23 40.60 -11.03
CA ALA A 62 -10.08 40.55 -12.47
C ALA A 62 -8.67 40.94 -12.95
N ASP A 63 -7.91 41.65 -12.11
CA ASP A 63 -6.57 42.14 -12.44
C ASP A 63 -5.48 41.13 -12.07
N VAL A 64 -5.83 40.00 -11.43
CA VAL A 64 -4.88 38.93 -11.12
C VAL A 64 -4.59 38.17 -12.41
N PRO A 65 -3.36 38.27 -12.95
CA PRO A 65 -3.03 37.63 -14.22
C PRO A 65 -3.13 36.09 -14.06
N GLN A 66 -3.77 35.41 -15.03
CA GLN A 66 -3.96 33.95 -14.96
C GLN A 66 -2.63 33.18 -14.87
N ASP A 67 -1.55 33.77 -15.37
CA ASP A 67 -0.17 33.28 -15.26
C ASP A 67 0.38 33.24 -13.83
N VAL A 68 -0.26 33.90 -12.86
CA VAL A 68 0.14 33.87 -11.44
C VAL A 68 -0.37 32.62 -10.71
N ALA A 69 -1.40 31.94 -11.23
CA ALA A 69 -2.00 30.77 -10.59
C ALA A 69 -1.01 29.60 -10.32
N PRO A 70 -0.08 29.25 -11.24
CA PRO A 70 0.98 28.28 -10.96
C PRO A 70 1.84 28.68 -9.76
N THR A 71 2.21 29.94 -9.64
CA THR A 71 3.04 30.43 -8.52
C THR A 71 2.28 30.37 -7.20
N VAL A 72 1.01 30.79 -7.17
CA VAL A 72 0.17 30.65 -5.96
C VAL A 72 0.04 29.18 -5.55
N ALA A 73 -0.13 28.28 -6.51
CA ALA A 73 -0.19 26.84 -6.23
C ALA A 73 1.11 26.27 -5.63
N GLU A 74 2.27 26.91 -5.87
CA GLU A 74 3.54 26.56 -5.21
C GLU A 74 3.64 27.11 -3.78
N TYR A 75 3.02 28.27 -3.52
CA TYR A 75 2.96 28.87 -2.19
C TYR A 75 1.94 28.20 -1.26
N VAL A 76 0.87 27.62 -1.82
CA VAL A 76 -0.17 26.91 -1.08
C VAL A 76 0.31 25.48 -0.79
N ARG A 77 0.87 25.28 0.40
CA ARG A 77 1.49 24.01 0.83
C ARG A 77 0.50 23.03 1.46
N SER A 78 -0.70 23.45 1.80
CA SER A 78 -1.78 22.61 2.32
C SER A 78 -3.15 23.12 1.87
N TYR A 79 -4.14 22.23 1.88
CA TYR A 79 -5.53 22.58 1.64
C TYR A 79 -6.07 23.52 2.72
N SER A 80 -5.65 23.38 3.99
CA SER A 80 -6.05 24.31 5.06
C SER A 80 -5.57 25.75 4.81
N GLN A 81 -4.38 25.93 4.22
CA GLN A 81 -3.88 27.24 3.82
C GLN A 81 -4.72 27.80 2.66
N LEU A 82 -5.14 26.94 1.72
CA LEU A 82 -6.03 27.33 0.63
C LEU A 82 -7.41 27.77 1.14
N GLU A 83 -8.01 27.01 2.07
CA GLU A 83 -9.29 27.37 2.71
C GLU A 83 -9.17 28.75 3.38
N ALA A 84 -8.13 28.97 4.19
CA ALA A 84 -7.90 30.26 4.85
C ALA A 84 -7.73 31.43 3.86
N LEU A 85 -7.08 31.19 2.72
CA LEU A 85 -6.93 32.19 1.66
C LEU A 85 -8.25 32.51 0.95
N ILE A 86 -9.07 31.49 0.68
CA ILE A 86 -10.39 31.65 0.10
C ILE A 86 -11.28 32.47 1.05
N ASP A 87 -11.26 32.14 2.34
CA ASP A 87 -12.06 32.81 3.36
C ASP A 87 -11.64 34.28 3.55
N ALA A 88 -10.33 34.57 3.47
CA ALA A 88 -9.81 35.92 3.57
C ALA A 88 -10.11 36.78 2.32
N HIS A 89 -10.22 36.16 1.14
CA HIS A 89 -10.36 36.88 -0.13
C HIS A 89 -11.41 36.25 -1.08
N PRO A 90 -12.68 36.11 -0.66
CA PRO A 90 -13.69 35.32 -1.38
C PRO A 90 -13.99 35.88 -2.78
N THR A 91 -13.85 37.18 -2.99
CA THR A 91 -14.06 37.83 -4.30
C THR A 91 -12.91 37.60 -5.28
N GLN A 92 -11.70 37.29 -4.78
CA GLN A 92 -10.49 37.10 -5.60
C GLN A 92 -10.35 35.66 -6.10
N PHE A 93 -10.83 34.69 -5.33
CA PHE A 93 -10.75 33.28 -5.67
C PHE A 93 -11.93 32.82 -6.52
N THR A 94 -12.00 33.32 -7.75
CA THR A 94 -12.98 32.85 -8.75
C THR A 94 -12.70 31.41 -9.18
N ALA A 95 -13.69 30.75 -9.79
CA ALA A 95 -13.52 29.38 -10.27
C ALA A 95 -12.36 29.21 -11.28
N ALA A 96 -12.11 30.24 -12.10
CA ALA A 96 -11.03 30.25 -13.09
C ALA A 96 -9.63 30.25 -12.42
N VAL A 97 -9.50 30.88 -11.25
CA VAL A 97 -8.26 30.92 -10.46
C VAL A 97 -8.11 29.66 -9.59
N LEU A 98 -9.19 29.26 -8.93
CA LEU A 98 -9.18 28.13 -8.00
C LEU A 98 -8.92 26.80 -8.68
N LEU A 99 -9.53 26.57 -9.85
CA LEU A 99 -9.52 25.25 -10.46
C LEU A 99 -8.09 24.79 -10.87
N PRO A 100 -7.24 25.61 -11.53
CA PRO A 100 -5.85 25.25 -11.80
C PRO A 100 -5.04 24.97 -10.53
N ILE A 101 -5.21 25.77 -9.48
CA ILE A 101 -4.52 25.60 -8.20
C ILE A 101 -4.88 24.25 -7.56
N LEU A 102 -6.17 23.97 -7.48
CA LEU A 102 -6.71 22.73 -6.92
C LEU A 102 -6.28 21.49 -7.71
N LYS A 103 -6.32 21.54 -9.06
CA LYS A 103 -5.85 20.45 -9.93
C LYS A 103 -4.38 20.15 -9.70
N ARG A 104 -3.52 21.18 -9.69
CA ARG A 104 -2.09 21.03 -9.45
C ARG A 104 -1.83 20.45 -8.06
N ARG A 105 -2.52 20.98 -7.03
CA ARG A 105 -2.39 20.51 -5.66
C ARG A 105 -2.78 19.04 -5.52
N LEU A 106 -3.91 18.63 -6.12
CA LEU A 106 -4.35 17.24 -6.07
C LEU A 106 -3.31 16.30 -6.68
N SER A 107 -2.77 16.65 -7.84
CA SER A 107 -1.71 15.86 -8.49
C SER A 107 -0.47 15.72 -7.60
N VAL A 108 0.00 16.81 -7.00
CA VAL A 108 1.16 16.79 -6.08
C VAL A 108 0.89 15.95 -4.85
N VAL A 109 -0.28 16.12 -4.21
CA VAL A 109 -0.65 15.35 -3.01
C VAL A 109 -0.71 13.87 -3.31
N VAL A 110 -1.39 13.47 -4.39
CA VAL A 110 -1.51 12.05 -4.80
C VAL A 110 -0.13 11.44 -5.08
N ALA A 111 0.70 12.13 -5.87
CA ALA A 111 2.06 11.66 -6.17
C ALA A 111 2.93 11.56 -4.91
N SER A 112 2.80 12.50 -3.97
CA SER A 112 3.58 12.48 -2.72
C SER A 112 3.18 11.34 -1.77
N ILE A 113 1.89 11.01 -1.74
CA ILE A 113 1.35 9.98 -0.83
C ILE A 113 1.53 8.59 -1.41
N PHE A 114 1.21 8.41 -2.69
CA PHE A 114 1.06 7.09 -3.32
C PHE A 114 2.10 6.79 -4.39
N GLY A 115 2.90 7.79 -4.81
CA GLY A 115 3.75 7.65 -5.99
C GLY A 115 2.93 7.28 -7.23
N GLY A 116 3.41 6.29 -7.99
CA GLY A 116 2.71 5.75 -9.16
C GLY A 116 1.71 4.62 -8.87
N LEU A 117 1.42 4.31 -7.60
CA LEU A 117 0.53 3.18 -7.25
C LEU A 117 -0.95 3.53 -7.30
N VAL A 118 -1.29 4.82 -7.26
CA VAL A 118 -2.67 5.32 -7.23
C VAL A 118 -2.82 6.47 -8.24
N GLU A 119 -3.91 6.43 -8.99
CA GLU A 119 -4.37 7.47 -9.88
C GLU A 119 -5.67 8.07 -9.35
N VAL A 120 -5.78 9.40 -9.39
CA VAL A 120 -7.00 10.12 -9.02
C VAL A 120 -7.43 10.98 -10.20
N PRO A 121 -8.25 10.46 -11.12
CA PRO A 121 -8.65 11.15 -12.34
C PRO A 121 -9.45 12.40 -12.01
N LEU A 122 -9.23 13.51 -12.72
CA LEU A 122 -10.00 14.74 -12.47
C LEU A 122 -11.52 14.51 -12.64
N PRO A 123 -12.38 15.10 -11.79
CA PRO A 123 -13.82 14.96 -11.92
C PRO A 123 -14.30 15.43 -13.31
N GLN A 124 -15.09 14.60 -13.99
CA GLN A 124 -15.65 14.91 -15.32
C GLN A 124 -17.04 15.56 -15.18
N LEU A 125 -17.10 16.72 -14.53
CA LEU A 125 -18.34 17.46 -14.29
C LEU A 125 -18.44 18.66 -15.25
N THR A 126 -19.67 19.04 -15.61
CA THR A 126 -19.93 20.11 -16.58
C THR A 126 -19.80 21.52 -15.99
N GLN A 127 -19.92 21.65 -14.66
CA GLN A 127 -19.87 22.92 -13.97
C GLN A 127 -18.59 23.07 -13.16
N SER A 128 -17.86 24.17 -13.36
CA SER A 128 -16.60 24.46 -12.67
C SER A 128 -16.73 24.42 -11.15
N VAL A 129 -17.87 24.89 -10.62
CA VAL A 129 -18.16 24.86 -9.16
C VAL A 129 -18.22 23.43 -8.64
N SER A 130 -18.89 22.52 -9.36
CA SER A 130 -18.98 21.11 -8.97
C SER A 130 -17.61 20.43 -9.02
N ILE A 131 -16.77 20.75 -10.02
CA ILE A 131 -15.38 20.24 -10.08
C ILE A 131 -14.58 20.73 -8.88
N ILE A 132 -14.69 22.01 -8.52
CA ILE A 132 -14.02 22.59 -7.34
C ILE A 132 -14.46 21.85 -6.08
N VAL A 133 -15.76 21.66 -5.85
CA VAL A 133 -16.28 20.92 -4.69
C VAL A 133 -15.76 19.48 -4.64
N ALA A 134 -15.71 18.79 -5.78
CA ALA A 134 -15.17 17.44 -5.84
C ALA A 134 -13.66 17.39 -5.51
N ILE A 135 -12.85 18.28 -6.10
CA ILE A 135 -11.40 18.31 -5.83
C ILE A 135 -11.12 18.71 -4.37
N THR A 136 -11.81 19.70 -3.82
CA THR A 136 -11.62 20.11 -2.42
C THR A 136 -12.00 18.99 -1.45
N ARG A 137 -13.06 18.22 -1.73
CA ARG A 137 -13.40 17.01 -0.96
C ARG A 137 -12.29 15.97 -1.00
N ARG A 138 -11.73 15.69 -2.18
CA ARG A 138 -10.63 14.72 -2.34
C ARG A 138 -9.38 15.16 -1.60
N LEU A 139 -8.99 16.43 -1.74
CA LEU A 139 -7.86 17.02 -1.01
C LEU A 139 -8.07 16.93 0.51
N PHE A 140 -9.26 17.27 1.00
CA PHE A 140 -9.60 17.12 2.41
C PHE A 140 -9.39 15.69 2.89
N ILE A 141 -9.93 14.70 2.17
CA ILE A 141 -9.81 13.27 2.53
C ILE A 141 -8.36 12.80 2.50
N LEU A 142 -7.58 13.23 1.51
CA LEU A 142 -6.17 12.84 1.39
C LEU A 142 -5.31 13.48 2.49
N GLU A 143 -5.46 14.78 2.74
CA GLU A 143 -4.63 15.48 3.74
C GLU A 143 -5.07 15.19 5.19
N ARG A 144 -6.37 14.97 5.43
CA ARG A 144 -6.91 14.61 6.76
C ARG A 144 -7.11 13.11 6.94
N GLY A 145 -6.70 12.32 5.94
CA GLY A 145 -6.82 10.87 5.96
C GLY A 145 -5.89 10.20 6.95
N GLY A 146 -4.86 10.90 7.44
CA GLY A 146 -3.89 10.39 8.40
C GLY A 146 -2.65 9.80 7.73
N ASP A 147 -2.09 8.75 8.31
CA ASP A 147 -0.88 8.12 7.83
C ASP A 147 -1.17 7.14 6.68
N TRP A 148 -1.13 7.64 5.45
CA TRP A 148 -1.26 6.82 4.25
C TRP A 148 -0.05 5.94 3.95
N ALA A 149 1.13 6.26 4.48
CA ALA A 149 2.36 5.55 4.16
C ALA A 149 2.30 4.07 4.60
N ARG A 150 1.54 3.77 5.66
CA ARG A 150 1.27 2.39 6.12
C ARG A 150 0.62 1.49 5.07
N TRP A 151 -0.09 2.08 4.11
CA TRP A 151 -0.77 1.33 3.05
C TRP A 151 0.12 0.98 1.87
N ARG A 152 1.35 1.51 1.79
CA ARG A 152 2.25 1.25 0.67
C ARG A 152 2.38 -0.25 0.29
N PRO A 153 2.71 -1.20 1.19
CA PRO A 153 2.77 -2.62 0.85
C PRO A 153 1.42 -3.19 0.39
N VAL A 154 0.31 -2.70 0.95
CA VAL A 154 -1.05 -3.09 0.55
C VAL A 154 -1.39 -2.58 -0.86
N LEU A 155 -0.99 -1.35 -1.20
CA LEU A 155 -1.16 -0.76 -2.52
C LEU A 155 -0.36 -1.51 -3.58
N GLU A 156 0.86 -1.94 -3.26
CA GLU A 156 1.64 -2.80 -4.16
C GLU A 156 0.96 -4.17 -4.37
N MET A 157 0.34 -4.75 -3.34
CA MET A 157 -0.44 -5.99 -3.51
C MET A 157 -1.67 -5.76 -4.41
N LEU A 158 -2.37 -4.63 -4.25
CA LEU A 158 -3.48 -4.23 -5.12
C LEU A 158 -3.03 -3.99 -6.56
N TYR A 159 -1.88 -3.37 -6.76
CA TYR A 159 -1.27 -3.15 -8.07
C TYR A 159 -1.06 -4.48 -8.81
N LEU A 160 -0.50 -5.48 -8.12
CA LEU A 160 -0.33 -6.84 -8.65
C LEU A 160 -1.67 -7.53 -8.94
N LEU A 161 -2.64 -7.46 -8.02
CA LEU A 161 -3.98 -8.04 -8.23
C LEU A 161 -4.69 -7.45 -9.44
N ARG A 162 -4.42 -6.18 -9.76
CA ARG A 162 -5.02 -5.49 -10.92
C ARG A 162 -4.23 -5.69 -12.22
N GLY A 163 -3.23 -6.57 -12.21
CA GLY A 163 -2.39 -6.89 -13.37
C GLY A 163 -1.42 -5.76 -13.68
N ASN A 164 -0.70 -5.28 -12.67
CA ASN A 164 0.28 -4.19 -12.77
C ASN A 164 -0.34 -2.87 -13.23
N ARG A 165 -1.52 -2.53 -12.67
CA ARG A 165 -2.22 -1.27 -12.98
C ARG A 165 -2.44 -0.43 -11.72
N PRO A 166 -2.16 0.89 -11.75
CA PRO A 166 -2.37 1.79 -10.62
C PRO A 166 -3.83 1.81 -10.19
N LEU A 167 -4.08 1.77 -8.88
CA LEU A 167 -5.43 1.84 -8.32
C LEU A 167 -6.06 3.19 -8.69
N VAL A 168 -7.21 3.16 -9.35
CA VAL A 168 -7.93 4.39 -9.72
C VAL A 168 -8.94 4.69 -8.62
N LEU A 169 -8.90 5.90 -8.07
CA LEU A 169 -9.86 6.39 -7.07
C LEU A 169 -10.72 7.51 -7.68
N ASP A 170 -11.99 7.25 -7.89
CA ASP A 170 -12.96 8.19 -8.47
C ASP A 170 -13.91 8.79 -7.41
N ASP A 171 -14.93 9.52 -7.86
CA ASP A 171 -15.87 10.19 -6.96
C ASP A 171 -16.67 9.22 -6.07
N ASP A 172 -16.90 7.97 -6.50
CA ASP A 172 -17.59 6.97 -5.68
C ASP A 172 -16.70 6.48 -4.53
N ASP A 173 -15.39 6.36 -4.76
CA ASP A 173 -14.42 5.97 -3.73
C ASP A 173 -14.31 7.04 -2.63
N PHE A 174 -14.20 8.32 -3.02
CA PHE A 174 -14.24 9.46 -2.09
C PHE A 174 -15.65 9.72 -1.52
N GLY A 175 -16.67 9.13 -2.15
CA GLY A 175 -18.08 9.13 -1.78
C GLY A 175 -18.40 8.32 -0.51
N VAL A 176 -17.57 7.33 -0.17
CA VAL A 176 -17.92 6.22 0.73
C VAL A 176 -18.34 6.63 2.15
N CYS A 177 -17.79 7.72 2.69
CA CYS A 177 -18.13 8.18 4.04
C CYS A 177 -19.36 9.12 4.09
N GLY A 178 -19.97 9.47 2.95
CA GLY A 178 -21.18 10.31 2.87
C GLY A 178 -20.96 11.80 3.21
N SER A 179 -20.24 12.12 4.30
CA SER A 179 -19.95 13.48 4.76
C SER A 179 -18.54 13.61 5.37
N ARG A 180 -18.06 14.86 5.56
CA ARG A 180 -16.79 15.13 6.25
C ARG A 180 -16.82 14.66 7.71
N ALA A 181 -17.94 14.87 8.42
CA ALA A 181 -18.08 14.47 9.82
C ALA A 181 -18.05 12.95 9.98
N ALA A 182 -18.76 12.22 9.11
CA ALA A 182 -18.73 10.76 9.10
C ALA A 182 -17.34 10.21 8.76
N PHE A 183 -16.62 10.85 7.82
CA PHE A 183 -15.22 10.50 7.55
C PHE A 183 -14.32 10.66 8.79
N ILE A 184 -14.41 11.79 9.50
CA ILE A 184 -13.60 12.04 10.70
C ILE A 184 -14.01 11.12 11.86
N GLY A 185 -15.29 10.77 11.99
CA GLY A 185 -15.80 9.90 13.04
C GLY A 185 -15.41 8.42 12.89
N GLU A 186 -14.99 7.99 11.70
CA GLU A 186 -14.48 6.63 11.50
C GLU A 186 -13.00 6.49 11.88
N THR A 187 -12.64 5.31 12.39
CA THR A 187 -11.24 4.94 12.66
C THR A 187 -10.39 5.08 11.40
N GLU A 188 -9.20 5.67 11.56
CA GLU A 188 -8.34 6.08 10.44
C GLU A 188 -8.05 4.96 9.43
N ALA A 189 -7.54 3.81 9.86
CA ALA A 189 -7.26 2.70 8.96
C ALA A 189 -8.52 2.14 8.29
N VAL A 190 -9.67 2.18 8.98
CA VAL A 190 -10.95 1.68 8.45
C VAL A 190 -11.44 2.57 7.31
N ARG A 191 -11.47 3.90 7.51
CA ARG A 191 -11.90 4.85 6.48
C ARG A 191 -10.96 4.88 5.28
N GLN A 192 -9.64 4.81 5.52
CA GLN A 192 -8.64 4.72 4.46
C GLN A 192 -8.87 3.47 3.61
N TRP A 193 -9.08 2.30 4.24
CA TRP A 193 -9.33 1.06 3.51
C TRP A 193 -10.65 1.05 2.76
N LYS A 194 -11.72 1.64 3.32
CA LYS A 194 -13.00 1.79 2.60
C LYS A 194 -12.82 2.53 1.29
N ILE A 195 -12.04 3.61 1.28
CA ILE A 195 -11.70 4.36 0.06
C ILE A 195 -10.89 3.48 -0.89
N LEU A 196 -9.82 2.83 -0.41
CA LEU A 196 -8.91 2.04 -1.25
C LEU A 196 -9.51 0.76 -1.85
N SER A 197 -10.60 0.23 -1.27
CA SER A 197 -11.14 -1.09 -1.63
C SER A 197 -12.50 -1.05 -2.31
N ARG A 198 -13.20 0.10 -2.31
CA ARG A 198 -14.59 0.24 -2.77
C ARG A 198 -14.76 -0.22 -4.22
N GLY A 199 -13.90 0.24 -5.11
CA GLY A 199 -13.92 -0.09 -6.53
C GLY A 199 -13.07 -1.30 -6.93
N VAL A 200 -12.50 -2.08 -6.00
CA VAL A 200 -11.55 -3.16 -6.36
C VAL A 200 -12.28 -4.46 -6.67
N PRO A 201 -12.35 -4.89 -7.95
CA PRO A 201 -12.84 -6.22 -8.28
C PRO A 201 -11.73 -7.26 -8.12
N VAL A 202 -12.13 -8.47 -7.78
CA VAL A 202 -11.27 -9.66 -7.76
C VAL A 202 -11.99 -10.79 -8.48
N SER A 203 -11.25 -11.59 -9.25
CA SER A 203 -11.82 -12.72 -9.99
C SER A 203 -11.87 -13.97 -9.12
N PHE A 204 -13.06 -14.56 -8.99
CA PHE A 204 -13.28 -15.82 -8.29
C PHE A 204 -14.15 -16.72 -9.14
N ARG A 205 -13.60 -17.88 -9.54
CA ARG A 205 -14.30 -18.86 -10.40
C ARG A 205 -14.88 -18.23 -11.68
N GLY A 206 -14.11 -17.31 -12.29
CA GLY A 206 -14.52 -16.59 -13.50
C GLY A 206 -15.49 -15.43 -13.26
N GLN A 207 -15.99 -15.22 -12.04
CA GLN A 207 -16.86 -14.10 -11.70
C GLN A 207 -16.05 -12.95 -11.07
N MET A 208 -16.39 -11.72 -11.46
CA MET A 208 -15.83 -10.52 -10.84
C MET A 208 -16.67 -10.17 -9.62
N ILE A 209 -16.06 -10.23 -8.44
CA ILE A 209 -16.69 -9.86 -7.18
C ILE A 209 -15.96 -8.67 -6.57
N ARG A 210 -16.65 -7.86 -5.76
CA ARG A 210 -16.00 -6.78 -5.02
C ARG A 210 -15.23 -7.34 -3.83
N LEU A 211 -13.99 -6.88 -3.65
CA LEU A 211 -13.15 -7.28 -2.53
C LEU A 211 -13.75 -6.87 -1.17
N MET A 212 -14.38 -5.69 -1.12
CA MET A 212 -15.14 -5.19 0.03
C MET A 212 -16.60 -4.94 -0.38
N GLY A 213 -17.53 -5.37 0.49
CA GLY A 213 -18.95 -5.04 0.42
C GLY A 213 -19.44 -4.54 1.78
N ALA A 214 -19.83 -3.26 1.86
CA ALA A 214 -20.17 -2.61 3.13
C ALA A 214 -19.03 -2.77 4.16
N ASN A 215 -19.30 -3.38 5.32
CA ASN A 215 -18.31 -3.67 6.36
C ASN A 215 -17.78 -5.11 6.30
N MET A 216 -18.02 -5.82 5.19
CA MET A 216 -17.53 -7.17 4.98
C MET A 216 -16.37 -7.17 4.01
N ILE A 217 -15.39 -8.03 4.29
CA ILE A 217 -14.29 -8.32 3.37
C ILE A 217 -14.43 -9.73 2.84
N PHE A 218 -14.11 -9.90 1.56
CA PHE A 218 -14.09 -11.21 0.94
C PHE A 218 -12.69 -11.81 1.05
N ARG A 219 -12.55 -12.87 1.85
CA ARG A 219 -11.27 -13.57 2.04
C ARG A 219 -11.26 -14.86 1.24
N ARG A 220 -10.23 -15.04 0.41
CA ARG A 220 -10.04 -16.26 -0.37
C ARG A 220 -9.39 -17.35 0.48
N GLY A 221 -10.11 -18.44 0.68
CA GLY A 221 -9.67 -19.60 1.45
C GLY A 221 -10.37 -20.87 0.99
N ALA A 222 -10.21 -21.97 1.74
CA ALA A 222 -10.90 -23.23 1.45
C ALA A 222 -12.42 -23.03 1.41
N ASN A 223 -12.95 -22.31 2.41
CA ASN A 223 -14.33 -21.82 2.43
C ASN A 223 -14.28 -20.34 2.14
N THR A 224 -14.38 -20.02 0.86
CA THR A 224 -14.42 -18.65 0.39
C THR A 224 -15.76 -18.04 0.79
N SER A 225 -15.73 -17.03 1.67
CA SER A 225 -16.93 -16.37 2.18
C SER A 225 -16.66 -14.90 2.51
N GLN A 226 -17.74 -14.14 2.65
CA GLN A 226 -17.71 -12.80 3.22
C GLN A 226 -17.58 -12.91 4.73
N TYR A 227 -16.76 -12.04 5.31
CA TYR A 227 -16.54 -11.98 6.74
C TYR A 227 -16.77 -10.56 7.23
N LEU A 228 -17.53 -10.43 8.32
CA LEU A 228 -17.67 -9.17 9.02
C LEU A 228 -16.31 -8.79 9.64
N LEU A 229 -15.91 -7.54 9.45
CA LEU A 229 -14.73 -6.98 10.07
C LEU A 229 -15.09 -6.49 11.48
N THR A 230 -14.35 -6.93 12.49
CA THR A 230 -14.54 -6.47 13.87
C THR A 230 -13.26 -5.83 14.39
N PRO A 231 -13.05 -4.52 14.13
CA PRO A 231 -12.05 -3.73 14.85
C PRO A 231 -12.30 -3.82 16.36
N LEU A 232 -11.24 -3.92 17.14
CA LEU A 232 -11.31 -3.96 18.61
C LEU A 232 -11.00 -2.57 19.17
N ASP A 233 -11.77 -2.14 20.17
CA ASP A 233 -11.61 -0.82 20.81
C ASP A 233 -10.38 -0.75 21.75
N GLY A 234 -9.67 -1.86 21.91
CA GLY A 234 -8.52 -1.98 22.82
C GLY A 234 -7.50 -3.04 22.36
N PRO A 235 -6.42 -3.23 23.14
CA PRO A 235 -5.41 -4.23 22.85
C PRO A 235 -6.01 -5.64 22.82
N SER A 236 -5.58 -6.44 21.85
CA SER A 236 -5.96 -7.86 21.79
C SER A 236 -5.14 -8.67 22.81
N PRO A 237 -5.74 -9.64 23.53
CA PRO A 237 -4.99 -10.54 24.40
C PRO A 237 -3.96 -11.39 23.64
N LEU A 238 -4.12 -11.57 22.32
CA LEU A 238 -3.15 -12.28 21.48
C LEU A 238 -1.94 -11.41 21.09
N PHE A 239 -2.08 -10.09 21.23
CA PHE A 239 -1.08 -9.08 20.92
C PHE A 239 -1.09 -7.95 21.98
N PRO A 240 -0.81 -8.27 23.26
CA PRO A 240 -1.05 -7.34 24.37
C PRO A 240 -0.21 -6.07 24.32
N ASN A 241 0.93 -6.11 23.63
CA ASN A 241 1.90 -5.02 23.56
C ASN A 241 1.77 -4.16 22.30
N VAL A 242 0.68 -4.31 21.53
CA VAL A 242 0.47 -3.59 20.27
C VAL A 242 -0.95 -3.05 20.22
N PHE A 243 -1.10 -1.74 20.42
CA PHE A 243 -2.36 -1.04 20.22
C PHE A 243 -2.09 0.35 19.62
N ASP A 244 -2.66 0.57 18.43
CA ASP A 244 -2.72 1.87 17.76
C ASP A 244 -4.21 2.17 17.52
N PRO A 245 -4.82 3.17 18.18
CA PRO A 245 -6.24 3.48 17.98
C PRO A 245 -6.54 3.93 16.54
N ALA A 246 -5.56 4.46 15.79
CA ALA A 246 -5.73 4.78 14.37
C ALA A 246 -5.73 3.51 13.49
N ASN A 247 -5.23 2.38 14.00
CA ASN A 247 -5.13 1.11 13.28
C ASN A 247 -5.33 -0.07 14.23
N PRO A 248 -6.56 -0.20 14.74
CA PRO A 248 -6.86 -1.07 15.86
C PRO A 248 -6.62 -2.54 15.50
N PRO A 249 -6.34 -3.39 16.49
CA PRO A 249 -6.42 -4.83 16.32
C PRO A 249 -7.76 -5.22 15.69
N THR A 250 -7.74 -6.22 14.82
CA THR A 250 -8.94 -6.59 14.07
C THR A 250 -9.14 -8.09 14.11
N GLN A 251 -10.33 -8.50 14.53
CA GLN A 251 -10.76 -9.87 14.47
C GLN A 251 -11.48 -10.14 13.15
N LEU A 252 -11.13 -11.26 12.53
CA LEU A 252 -11.74 -11.81 11.32
C LEU A 252 -12.00 -13.29 11.56
N ARG A 253 -13.22 -13.61 12.01
CA ARG A 253 -13.60 -14.96 12.48
C ARG A 253 -12.69 -15.39 13.66
N ASP A 254 -11.96 -16.49 13.50
CA ASP A 254 -11.08 -17.07 14.52
C ASP A 254 -9.64 -16.52 14.42
N TRP A 255 -9.38 -15.63 13.47
CA TRP A 255 -8.10 -14.97 13.29
C TRP A 255 -8.14 -13.56 13.87
N THR A 256 -7.11 -13.18 14.60
CA THR A 256 -6.90 -11.82 15.07
C THR A 256 -5.60 -11.29 14.50
N SER A 257 -5.62 -10.06 14.01
CA SER A 257 -4.44 -9.32 13.60
C SER A 257 -4.16 -8.20 14.62
N PRO A 258 -2.90 -7.83 14.88
CA PRO A 258 -2.56 -6.75 15.81
C PRO A 258 -2.95 -5.37 15.28
N SER A 259 -3.26 -5.27 13.99
CA SER A 259 -3.72 -4.05 13.35
C SER A 259 -4.66 -4.35 12.19
N TYR A 260 -5.49 -3.39 11.82
CA TYR A 260 -6.41 -3.46 10.69
C TYR A 260 -5.65 -3.62 9.37
N THR A 261 -4.55 -2.89 9.18
CA THR A 261 -3.68 -3.05 8.00
C THR A 261 -3.10 -4.46 7.89
N SER A 262 -2.73 -5.10 9.01
CA SER A 262 -2.24 -6.49 9.01
C SER A 262 -3.32 -7.44 8.51
N MET A 263 -4.56 -7.29 8.99
CA MET A 263 -5.69 -8.09 8.52
C MET A 263 -5.87 -7.94 6.99
N VAL A 264 -5.85 -6.70 6.49
CA VAL A 264 -5.98 -6.44 5.04
C VAL A 264 -4.84 -7.08 4.25
N ALA A 265 -3.59 -6.95 4.71
CA ALA A 265 -2.44 -7.54 4.04
C ALA A 265 -2.57 -9.08 3.90
N PHE A 266 -3.03 -9.77 4.95
CA PHE A 266 -3.29 -11.22 4.86
C PHE A 266 -4.42 -11.57 3.90
N VAL A 267 -5.49 -10.77 3.84
CA VAL A 267 -6.58 -10.97 2.88
C VAL A 267 -6.08 -10.80 1.45
N LEU A 268 -5.38 -9.71 1.14
CA LEU A 268 -4.84 -9.45 -0.20
C LEU A 268 -3.81 -10.48 -0.62
N PHE A 269 -2.90 -10.84 0.29
CA PHE A 269 -1.93 -11.88 0.01
C PHE A 269 -2.60 -13.24 -0.29
N SER A 270 -3.70 -13.57 0.40
CA SER A 270 -4.47 -14.79 0.09
C SER A 270 -5.05 -14.77 -1.33
N TRP A 271 -5.45 -13.59 -1.82
CA TRP A 271 -5.90 -13.41 -3.20
C TRP A 271 -4.76 -13.57 -4.19
N LEU A 272 -3.63 -12.92 -3.95
CA LEU A 272 -2.45 -12.98 -4.81
C LEU A 272 -1.96 -14.41 -4.97
N ARG A 273 -1.74 -15.11 -3.85
CA ARG A 273 -1.25 -16.49 -3.83
C ARG A 273 -2.19 -17.44 -4.54
N ASN A 274 -3.50 -17.38 -4.22
CA ASN A 274 -4.45 -18.35 -4.76
C ASN A 274 -4.85 -18.02 -6.21
N GLY A 275 -4.60 -16.80 -6.68
CA GLY A 275 -4.86 -16.35 -8.05
C GLY A 275 -3.64 -16.38 -8.95
N ASP A 276 -2.54 -17.01 -8.51
CA ASP A 276 -1.29 -17.15 -9.25
C ASP A 276 -0.66 -15.80 -9.69
N HIS A 277 -1.01 -14.71 -9.01
CA HIS A 277 -0.42 -13.38 -9.25
C HIS A 277 0.98 -13.26 -8.66
N ILE A 278 1.30 -14.11 -7.68
CA ILE A 278 2.64 -14.21 -7.10
C ILE A 278 2.97 -15.70 -6.88
N PRO A 279 3.85 -16.30 -7.71
CA PRO A 279 4.16 -17.72 -7.59
C PRO A 279 4.95 -18.01 -6.32
N CYS A 280 4.69 -19.18 -5.73
CA CYS A 280 5.56 -19.75 -4.69
C CYS A 280 6.82 -20.27 -5.38
N ILE A 281 7.98 -19.68 -5.10
CA ILE A 281 9.25 -20.08 -5.73
C ILE A 281 10.05 -21.04 -4.86
N LYS A 282 9.83 -21.02 -3.54
CA LYS A 282 10.52 -21.88 -2.57
C LYS A 282 9.64 -22.20 -1.38
N PHE A 283 9.81 -23.41 -0.86
CA PHE A 283 9.06 -23.90 0.28
C PHE A 283 9.96 -24.72 1.21
N TRP A 284 9.74 -24.58 2.51
CA TRP A 284 10.42 -25.32 3.55
C TRP A 284 9.46 -25.73 4.66
N LEU A 285 9.68 -26.91 5.21
CA LEU A 285 8.82 -27.53 6.21
C LEU A 285 9.65 -28.28 7.24
N SER A 286 9.33 -28.10 8.52
CA SER A 286 9.92 -28.91 9.60
C SER A 286 8.90 -29.43 10.58
N TRP A 287 8.96 -30.74 10.78
CA TRP A 287 8.25 -31.47 11.83
C TRP A 287 9.09 -31.65 13.10
N ARG A 288 10.33 -31.15 13.13
CA ARG A 288 11.27 -31.31 14.25
C ARG A 288 11.37 -30.00 15.04
N PRO A 289 10.63 -29.82 16.16
CA PRO A 289 10.63 -28.55 16.90
C PRO A 289 12.01 -28.20 17.47
N ALA A 290 12.84 -29.20 17.74
CA ALA A 290 14.19 -29.04 18.27
C ALA A 290 15.22 -28.58 17.23
N SER A 291 14.92 -28.69 15.93
CA SER A 291 15.88 -28.32 14.89
C SER A 291 16.22 -26.84 14.95
N ALA A 292 17.46 -26.50 14.58
CA ALA A 292 17.91 -25.11 14.59
C ALA A 292 17.05 -24.22 13.67
N ALA A 293 16.66 -24.74 12.49
CA ALA A 293 15.80 -24.04 11.55
C ALA A 293 14.37 -23.82 12.11
N SER A 294 13.79 -24.83 12.75
CA SER A 294 12.48 -24.73 13.41
C SER A 294 12.50 -23.72 14.56
N ARG A 295 13.53 -23.77 15.43
CA ARG A 295 13.76 -22.77 16.48
C ARG A 295 13.97 -21.37 15.91
N ARG A 296 14.62 -21.25 14.75
CA ARG A 296 14.80 -19.96 14.06
C ARG A 296 13.46 -19.39 13.59
N VAL A 297 12.57 -20.18 13.00
CA VAL A 297 11.21 -19.73 12.64
C VAL A 297 10.45 -19.25 13.88
N LYS A 298 10.47 -20.01 14.98
CA LYS A 298 9.86 -19.60 16.26
C LYS A 298 10.43 -18.27 16.76
N GLY A 299 11.75 -18.11 16.71
CA GLY A 299 12.43 -16.86 17.08
C GLY A 299 12.08 -15.69 16.17
N LEU A 300 11.90 -15.92 14.88
CA LEU A 300 11.45 -14.90 13.93
C LEU A 300 10.00 -14.49 14.17
N LEU A 301 9.11 -15.42 14.55
CA LEU A 301 7.72 -15.11 14.90
C LEU A 301 7.61 -14.37 16.24
N ALA A 302 8.40 -14.78 17.24
CA ALA A 302 8.41 -14.12 18.56
C ALA A 302 9.05 -12.71 18.55
N ALA A 303 9.89 -12.39 17.55
CA ALA A 303 10.52 -11.08 17.45
C ALA A 303 9.49 -9.97 17.18
N SER A 304 9.77 -8.74 17.62
CA SER A 304 8.94 -7.59 17.27
C SER A 304 8.98 -7.32 15.75
N PRO A 305 7.87 -6.84 15.14
CA PRO A 305 7.83 -6.50 13.72
C PRO A 305 8.96 -5.55 13.29
N SER A 306 9.24 -4.51 14.08
CA SER A 306 10.31 -3.53 13.79
C SER A 306 11.70 -4.16 13.72
N LYS A 307 12.01 -5.12 14.60
CA LYS A 307 13.31 -5.83 14.59
C LYS A 307 13.47 -6.71 13.35
N VAL A 308 12.39 -7.30 12.86
CA VAL A 308 12.40 -8.08 11.61
C VAL A 308 12.50 -7.15 10.40
N ALA A 309 11.76 -6.03 10.39
CA ALA A 309 11.84 -5.02 9.35
C ALA A 309 13.25 -4.40 9.22
N GLN A 310 13.94 -4.16 10.33
CA GLN A 310 15.34 -3.67 10.30
C GLN A 310 16.30 -4.63 9.57
N ARG A 311 16.01 -5.94 9.53
CA ARG A 311 16.81 -6.91 8.78
C ARG A 311 16.53 -6.86 7.29
N GLY A 312 15.32 -6.53 6.87
CA GLY A 312 14.97 -6.34 5.47
C GLY A 312 14.76 -4.86 5.20
N ALA A 313 15.79 -4.12 4.78
CA ALA A 313 15.63 -2.71 4.41
C ALA A 313 14.42 -2.52 3.46
N GLY A 314 13.41 -1.78 3.90
CA GLY A 314 12.15 -1.59 3.15
C GLY A 314 11.09 -2.69 3.31
N ALA A 315 11.27 -3.63 4.24
CA ALA A 315 10.32 -4.70 4.52
C ALA A 315 9.21 -4.25 5.49
N PHE A 316 7.98 -4.68 5.20
CA PHE A 316 6.83 -4.52 6.07
C PHE A 316 6.46 -5.87 6.68
N VAL A 317 6.11 -5.87 7.97
CA VAL A 317 5.84 -7.10 8.72
C VAL A 317 4.41 -7.07 9.23
N PHE A 318 3.66 -8.12 8.89
CA PHE A 318 2.26 -8.30 9.31
C PHE A 318 2.12 -9.60 10.06
N ASP A 319 1.31 -9.61 11.11
CA ASP A 319 1.04 -10.79 11.92
C ASP A 319 -0.45 -11.12 11.93
N GLU A 320 -0.78 -12.42 12.00
CA GLU A 320 -2.11 -12.88 12.38
C GLU A 320 -1.97 -14.09 13.31
N LYS A 321 -2.82 -14.17 14.32
CA LYS A 321 -2.91 -15.32 15.22
C LYS A 321 -4.30 -15.94 15.14
N PHE A 322 -4.34 -17.26 15.07
CA PHE A 322 -5.56 -18.03 15.22
C PHE A 322 -5.69 -18.51 16.65
N SER A 323 -6.88 -18.36 17.21
CA SER A 323 -7.22 -18.89 18.52
C SER A 323 -8.68 -19.35 18.49
N ALA A 324 -8.89 -20.63 18.19
CA ALA A 324 -10.20 -21.25 18.34
C ALA A 324 -10.13 -22.30 19.45
N ARG A 325 -11.16 -22.34 20.29
CA ARG A 325 -11.40 -23.50 21.14
C ARG A 325 -11.85 -24.63 20.22
N VAL A 326 -11.00 -25.62 20.03
CA VAL A 326 -11.35 -26.80 19.24
C VAL A 326 -12.27 -27.66 20.11
N VAL A 327 -13.58 -27.50 19.93
CA VAL A 327 -14.56 -28.46 20.44
C VAL A 327 -14.76 -29.49 19.33
N ARG A 328 -13.90 -30.51 19.28
CA ARG A 328 -14.12 -31.66 18.39
C ARG A 328 -14.92 -32.70 19.14
N GLN A 329 -16.24 -32.63 19.02
CA GLN A 329 -17.11 -33.67 19.56
C GLN A 329 -16.99 -34.92 18.68
N GLY A 330 -16.41 -36.01 19.22
CA GLY A 330 -16.48 -37.36 18.62
C GLY A 330 -15.25 -37.88 17.85
N ASP A 331 -14.10 -37.20 17.88
CA ASP A 331 -12.86 -37.71 17.26
C ASP A 331 -11.91 -38.23 18.35
N PRO A 332 -11.67 -39.54 18.50
CA PRO A 332 -10.76 -40.08 19.53
C PRO A 332 -9.28 -39.71 19.30
N SER A 333 -8.93 -39.14 18.15
CA SER A 333 -7.61 -38.52 17.90
C SER A 333 -7.56 -37.02 18.24
N SER A 334 -8.69 -36.45 18.70
CA SER A 334 -8.76 -35.05 19.10
C SER A 334 -7.98 -34.82 20.38
N VAL A 335 -7.31 -33.67 20.38
CA VAL A 335 -6.55 -33.15 21.51
C VAL A 335 -7.44 -33.18 22.77
N PRO A 336 -6.96 -33.66 23.94
CA PRO A 336 -7.77 -33.72 25.15
C PRO A 336 -8.56 -32.43 25.36
N ASP A 337 -9.84 -32.58 25.70
CA ASP A 337 -10.82 -31.51 25.81
C ASP A 337 -10.21 -30.26 26.47
N GLY A 338 -10.22 -29.15 25.73
CA GLY A 338 -9.82 -27.84 26.26
C GLY A 338 -8.47 -27.28 25.79
N LYS A 339 -7.66 -27.99 24.98
CA LYS A 339 -6.49 -27.33 24.37
C LYS A 339 -6.91 -26.35 23.27
N ILE A 340 -6.46 -25.11 23.41
CA ILE A 340 -6.63 -24.06 22.41
C ILE A 340 -5.64 -24.34 21.26
N GLU A 341 -6.15 -24.52 20.04
CA GLU A 341 -5.27 -24.56 18.88
C GLU A 341 -4.78 -23.14 18.61
N SER A 342 -3.48 -22.92 18.80
CA SER A 342 -2.83 -21.65 18.52
C SER A 342 -2.07 -21.75 17.19
N ARG A 343 -2.27 -20.76 16.32
CA ARG A 343 -1.43 -20.60 15.13
C ARG A 343 -0.93 -19.17 15.08
N HIS A 344 0.34 -18.97 14.72
CA HIS A 344 0.90 -17.66 14.45
C HIS A 344 1.46 -17.66 13.05
N ARG A 345 0.97 -16.74 12.22
CA ARG A 345 1.51 -16.45 10.90
C ARG A 345 2.11 -15.07 10.85
N ARG A 346 3.16 -14.93 10.05
CA ARG A 346 3.79 -13.66 9.75
C ARG A 346 4.06 -13.54 8.26
N LEU A 347 3.71 -12.39 7.69
CA LEU A 347 4.16 -11.95 6.38
C LEU A 347 5.32 -10.99 6.56
N VAL A 348 6.40 -11.20 5.82
CA VAL A 348 7.43 -10.17 5.57
C VAL A 348 7.33 -9.80 4.10
N VAL A 349 6.84 -8.61 3.81
CA VAL A 349 6.56 -8.10 2.47
C VAL A 349 7.68 -7.15 2.07
N LEU A 350 8.39 -7.48 1.02
CA LEU A 350 9.48 -6.70 0.44
C LEU A 350 8.99 -6.11 -0.88
N GLY A 351 8.72 -4.82 -0.84
CA GLY A 351 8.13 -4.08 -1.95
C GLY A 351 9.12 -3.54 -2.98
N SER A 352 8.63 -2.59 -3.77
CA SER A 352 9.39 -1.92 -4.84
C SER A 352 10.71 -1.30 -4.35
N GLY A 353 10.74 -0.76 -3.13
CA GLY A 353 11.94 -0.17 -2.55
C GLY A 353 13.06 -1.18 -2.25
N ALA A 354 12.72 -2.46 -2.07
CA ALA A 354 13.68 -3.53 -1.79
C ALA A 354 13.97 -4.41 -3.02
N MET A 355 12.97 -4.61 -3.86
CA MET A 355 13.02 -5.54 -5.00
C MET A 355 13.25 -4.85 -6.35
N GLY A 356 13.09 -3.53 -6.41
CA GLY A 356 13.01 -2.75 -7.65
C GLY A 356 11.56 -2.54 -8.09
N GLU A 357 11.34 -1.55 -8.95
CA GLU A 357 10.02 -1.18 -9.46
C GLU A 357 9.28 -2.39 -10.07
N GLY A 358 7.99 -2.53 -9.76
CA GLY A 358 7.15 -3.63 -10.24
C GLY A 358 7.40 -4.99 -9.59
N HIS A 359 8.44 -5.14 -8.76
CA HIS A 359 8.77 -6.40 -8.11
C HIS A 359 8.36 -6.43 -6.64
N MET A 360 7.93 -7.61 -6.18
CA MET A 360 7.59 -7.89 -4.80
C MET A 360 8.09 -9.28 -4.43
N ALA A 361 8.59 -9.42 -3.20
CA ALA A 361 8.80 -10.72 -2.56
C ALA A 361 8.04 -10.79 -1.24
N VAL A 362 7.48 -11.95 -0.92
CA VAL A 362 6.78 -12.20 0.35
C VAL A 362 7.33 -13.45 1.00
N ILE A 363 7.75 -13.33 2.26
CA ILE A 363 8.13 -14.44 3.12
C ILE A 363 6.95 -14.72 4.05
N TRP A 364 6.34 -15.88 3.87
CA TRP A 364 5.31 -16.39 4.76
C TRP A 364 5.95 -17.31 5.80
N LEU A 365 5.78 -16.99 7.08
CA LEU A 365 6.21 -17.81 8.21
C LEU A 365 4.98 -18.30 8.95
N SER A 366 4.99 -19.55 9.39
CA SER A 366 3.86 -20.14 10.12
C SER A 366 4.37 -21.10 11.21
N ASP A 367 3.82 -20.94 12.42
CA ASP A 367 3.95 -21.87 13.55
C ASP A 367 2.55 -22.27 14.00
N ARG A 368 2.36 -23.58 14.16
CA ARG A 368 1.08 -24.18 14.52
C ARG A 368 1.32 -25.06 15.73
N GLU A 369 0.91 -24.55 16.88
CA GLU A 369 1.19 -25.18 18.18
C GLU A 369 0.33 -26.45 18.37
N GLY A 370 0.85 -27.41 19.13
CA GLY A 370 0.10 -28.59 19.57
C GLY A 370 0.33 -29.86 18.76
N TYR A 371 0.40 -29.82 17.43
CA TYR A 371 0.50 -31.06 16.60
C TYR A 371 1.21 -30.89 15.25
N TYR A 372 1.80 -29.74 14.96
CA TYR A 372 2.08 -29.35 13.57
C TYR A 372 3.49 -28.82 13.32
N PHE A 373 3.81 -28.83 12.04
CA PHE A 373 5.05 -28.33 11.46
C PHE A 373 5.18 -26.81 11.55
N ARG A 374 6.41 -26.34 11.43
CA ARG A 374 6.70 -24.96 11.05
C ARG A 374 7.01 -24.91 9.55
N ASP A 375 6.53 -23.88 8.88
CA ASP A 375 6.76 -23.71 7.46
C ASP A 375 7.25 -22.30 7.11
N VAL A 376 8.01 -22.25 6.03
CA VAL A 376 8.43 -21.02 5.36
C VAL A 376 8.10 -21.17 3.89
N SER A 377 7.35 -20.22 3.35
CA SER A 377 7.06 -20.15 1.91
C SER A 377 7.54 -18.82 1.36
N ILE A 378 8.22 -18.84 0.22
CA ILE A 378 8.74 -17.65 -0.46
C ILE A 378 7.96 -17.46 -1.76
N TYR A 379 7.38 -16.28 -1.90
CA TYR A 379 6.66 -15.86 -3.08
C TYR A 379 7.39 -14.69 -3.71
N SER A 380 7.47 -14.63 -5.04
CA SER A 380 8.15 -13.53 -5.73
C SER A 380 7.59 -13.28 -7.12
N THR A 381 7.53 -12.01 -7.53
CA THR A 381 7.29 -11.62 -8.93
C THR A 381 8.58 -11.40 -9.71
N GLU A 382 9.75 -11.51 -9.08
CA GLU A 382 11.03 -11.51 -9.80
C GLU A 382 11.10 -12.76 -10.70
N PRO A 383 11.48 -12.64 -11.98
CA PRO A 383 11.71 -13.81 -12.84
C PRO A 383 12.93 -14.62 -12.37
N ALA A 384 13.03 -15.88 -12.79
CA ALA A 384 14.23 -16.68 -12.57
C ALA A 384 15.46 -15.95 -13.15
N PRO A 385 16.63 -15.98 -12.47
CA PRO A 385 17.03 -16.90 -11.39
C PRO A 385 16.68 -16.47 -9.95
N HIS A 386 15.91 -15.40 -9.74
CA HIS A 386 15.48 -14.91 -8.41
C HIS A 386 16.62 -14.44 -7.48
N ASP A 387 17.72 -13.90 -8.03
CA ASP A 387 18.90 -13.53 -7.24
C ASP A 387 18.62 -12.41 -6.22
N LYS A 388 17.77 -11.43 -6.58
CA LYS A 388 17.40 -10.35 -5.64
C LYS A 388 16.56 -10.92 -4.50
N THR A 389 15.58 -11.76 -4.82
CA THR A 389 14.73 -12.46 -3.85
C THR A 389 15.59 -13.28 -2.91
N ARG A 390 16.54 -14.05 -3.45
CA ARG A 390 17.49 -14.84 -2.65
C ARG A 390 18.21 -13.97 -1.65
N THR A 391 18.78 -12.87 -2.12
CA THR A 391 19.57 -11.95 -1.30
C THR A 391 18.75 -11.39 -0.13
N VAL A 392 17.52 -10.91 -0.39
CA VAL A 392 16.67 -10.38 0.67
C VAL A 392 16.16 -11.46 1.63
N VAL A 393 15.86 -12.66 1.13
CA VAL A 393 15.43 -13.80 1.94
C VAL A 393 16.54 -14.27 2.88
N MET A 394 17.77 -14.40 2.39
CA MET A 394 18.94 -14.75 3.22
C MET A 394 19.15 -13.74 4.33
N ARG A 395 18.99 -12.44 4.03
CA ARG A 395 19.13 -11.36 5.02
C ARG A 395 18.06 -11.43 6.12
N VAL A 396 16.81 -11.70 5.77
CA VAL A 396 15.71 -11.78 6.75
C VAL A 396 15.79 -13.08 7.57
N LEU A 397 15.95 -14.22 6.91
CA LEU A 397 15.92 -15.54 7.56
C LEU A 397 17.24 -15.89 8.26
N GLY A 398 18.37 -15.37 7.76
CA GLY A 398 19.73 -15.77 8.11
C GLY A 398 20.20 -16.98 7.30
N ASP A 399 21.52 -17.13 7.14
CA ASP A 399 22.13 -18.10 6.21
C ASP A 399 21.70 -19.55 6.43
N GLN A 400 21.54 -19.95 7.69
CA GLN A 400 21.14 -21.32 8.01
C GLN A 400 19.73 -21.65 7.49
N LEU A 401 18.71 -20.90 7.93
CA LEU A 401 17.33 -21.14 7.52
C LEU A 401 17.11 -20.78 6.05
N GLY A 402 17.68 -19.64 5.60
CA GLY A 402 17.60 -19.22 4.20
C GLY A 402 18.23 -20.23 3.25
N GLY A 403 19.38 -20.80 3.61
CA GLY A 403 20.05 -21.88 2.86
C GLY A 403 19.16 -23.11 2.70
N LYS A 404 18.52 -23.56 3.78
CA LYS A 404 17.59 -24.70 3.75
C LYS A 404 16.37 -24.42 2.88
N VAL A 405 15.78 -23.23 3.00
CA VAL A 405 14.63 -22.81 2.19
C VAL A 405 14.99 -22.81 0.70
N TRP A 406 16.16 -22.29 0.35
CA TRP A 406 16.58 -22.20 -1.04
C TRP A 406 16.86 -23.56 -1.69
N ARG A 407 17.39 -24.51 -0.90
CA ARG A 407 17.59 -25.91 -1.29
C ARG A 407 16.36 -26.80 -1.11
N GLU A 408 15.28 -26.26 -0.56
CA GLU A 408 14.00 -26.95 -0.31
C GLU A 408 14.17 -28.22 0.55
N GLU A 409 15.12 -28.19 1.50
CA GLU A 409 15.37 -29.28 2.43
C GLU A 409 14.14 -29.50 3.33
N ARG A 410 13.63 -30.73 3.41
CA ARG A 410 12.53 -31.06 4.35
C ARG A 410 13.09 -31.72 5.59
N GLU A 411 12.58 -31.34 6.76
CA GLU A 411 12.87 -32.04 8.02
C GLU A 411 11.66 -32.91 8.38
N THR A 412 11.67 -34.16 7.90
CA THR A 412 10.68 -35.18 8.25
C THR A 412 10.94 -35.72 9.65
N ASP A 413 9.89 -36.19 10.30
CA ASP A 413 9.99 -36.88 11.59
C ASP A 413 10.30 -38.36 11.32
N GLU A 414 11.60 -38.71 11.27
CA GLU A 414 12.06 -40.09 11.02
C GLU A 414 11.47 -41.09 12.03
N ALA A 415 11.16 -40.64 13.26
CA ALA A 415 10.53 -41.49 14.28
C ALA A 415 9.07 -41.85 13.92
N ARG A 416 8.34 -40.96 13.24
CA ARG A 416 7.00 -41.27 12.72
C ARG A 416 7.02 -42.18 11.52
N GLU A 417 8.00 -42.03 10.62
CA GLU A 417 8.17 -42.95 9.49
C GLU A 417 8.53 -44.36 10.00
N ALA A 418 9.44 -44.48 10.98
CA ALA A 418 9.77 -45.76 11.59
C ALA A 418 8.59 -46.41 12.31
N THR A 419 7.75 -45.63 13.01
CA THR A 419 6.57 -46.15 13.71
C THR A 419 5.47 -46.59 12.73
N ALA A 420 5.29 -45.88 11.61
CA ALA A 420 4.33 -46.27 10.57
C ALA A 420 4.75 -47.56 9.84
N CYS A 421 6.06 -47.79 9.66
CA CYS A 421 6.58 -49.01 9.07
C CYS A 421 6.55 -50.23 10.02
N ALA A 422 6.46 -50.04 11.33
CA ALA A 422 6.40 -51.13 12.30
C ALA A 422 4.98 -51.65 12.59
N VAL A 423 3.94 -50.97 12.08
CA VAL A 423 2.51 -51.27 12.31
C VAL A 423 1.83 -51.81 11.04
N MET A 424 2.56 -51.90 9.92
CA MET A 424 2.19 -52.66 8.72
C MET A 424 2.96 -53.98 8.69
#